data_AF-A0A7W1ARP0-F1
#
_entry.id   AF-A0A7W1ARP0-F1
#
_cell.length_a   1.000
_cell.length_b   1.000
_cell.length_c   1.000
_cell.angle_alpha   90.00
_cell.angle_beta   90.00
_cell.angle_gamma   90.00
#
_symmetry.space_group_name_H-M   'P 1'
#
loop_
_entity.id
_entity.type
_entity.pdbx_description
1 polymer ?
#
loop_
_entity_poly.entity_id
_entity_poly.type
_entity_poly.pdbx_seq_one_letter_code
_entity_poly.pdbx_strand_id
1 'polypeptide(L)'
;MAGETDQLAPQDAKSDLDYEQARLAYSIIQSLLEHTRVVSDLIAVMAQALDEDTQRALTQTPIWTAYLDSRRDLDRTRANVEKFASVMKQLGEE
;
A
#
# COMPACT_ATOMS: atom_id res chain seq x y z
N MET A 1 -17.00 -42.98 -35.74
CA MET A 1 -16.30 -43.32 -34.49
C MET A 1 -15.25 -42.22 -34.31
N ALA A 2 -15.58 -41.07 -33.71
CA ALA A 2 -15.55 -40.84 -32.25
C ALA A 2 -14.18 -41.26 -31.67
N GLY A 3 -13.37 -40.39 -31.07
CA GLY A 3 -13.55 -39.00 -30.68
C GLY A 3 -12.20 -38.42 -30.20
N GLU A 4 -12.23 -37.11 -30.02
CA GLU A 4 -11.43 -36.30 -29.09
C GLU A 4 -9.91 -36.46 -29.09
N THR A 5 -9.29 -35.55 -29.85
CA THR A 5 -8.05 -34.88 -29.45
C THR A 5 -8.27 -34.17 -28.12
N ASP A 6 -7.93 -34.83 -27.01
CA ASP A 6 -7.83 -34.19 -25.70
C ASP A 6 -6.54 -33.36 -25.65
N GLN A 7 -6.62 -32.14 -26.19
CA GLN A 7 -5.64 -31.08 -25.94
C GLN A 7 -5.94 -30.49 -24.56
N LEU A 8 -5.37 -31.10 -23.53
CA LEU A 8 -5.24 -30.46 -22.22
C LEU A 8 -4.27 -29.27 -22.36
N ALA A 9 -4.83 -28.10 -22.62
CA ALA A 9 -4.10 -26.84 -22.56
C ALA A 9 -3.62 -26.60 -21.11
N PRO A 10 -2.37 -26.17 -20.89
CA PRO A 10 -1.92 -25.75 -19.56
C PRO A 10 -2.51 -24.36 -19.28
N GLN A 11 -3.70 -24.29 -18.70
CA GLN A 11 -4.34 -23.03 -18.32
C GLN A 11 -3.99 -22.56 -16.90
N ASP A 12 -3.39 -23.41 -16.05
CA ASP A 12 -3.22 -23.09 -14.63
C ASP A 12 -1.93 -22.31 -14.28
N ALA A 13 -0.87 -22.39 -15.09
CA ALA A 13 0.43 -21.81 -14.75
C ALA A 13 0.49 -20.27 -14.77
N LYS A 14 -0.46 -19.60 -15.43
CA LYS A 14 -0.54 -18.12 -15.43
C LYS A 14 -1.18 -17.56 -14.16
N SER A 15 -2.16 -18.26 -13.59
CA SER A 15 -2.91 -17.78 -12.43
C SER A 15 -2.03 -17.75 -11.17
N ASP A 16 -1.25 -18.80 -10.93
CA ASP A 16 -0.35 -18.89 -9.77
C ASP A 16 0.76 -17.83 -9.79
N LEU A 17 1.34 -17.56 -10.97
CA LEU A 17 2.41 -16.56 -11.13
C LEU A 17 1.89 -15.14 -10.86
N ASP A 18 0.63 -14.87 -11.21
CA ASP A 18 -0.03 -13.58 -10.98
C ASP A 18 -0.40 -13.40 -9.49
N TYR A 19 -0.77 -14.48 -8.79
CA TYR A 19 -1.06 -14.44 -7.36
C TYR A 19 0.19 -14.19 -6.49
N GLU A 20 1.29 -14.91 -6.75
CA GLU A 20 2.56 -14.71 -6.02
C GLU A 20 3.12 -13.29 -6.24
N GLN A 21 3.02 -12.76 -7.47
CA GLN A 21 3.39 -11.38 -7.76
C GLN A 21 2.51 -10.35 -7.04
N ALA A 22 1.19 -10.59 -6.99
CA ALA A 22 0.27 -9.74 -6.25
C ALA A 22 0.53 -9.75 -4.73
N ARG A 23 0.86 -10.92 -4.16
CA ARG A 23 1.26 -11.07 -2.76
C ARG A 23 2.56 -10.31 -2.47
N LEU A 24 3.56 -10.43 -3.36
CA LEU A 24 4.80 -9.69 -3.24
C LEU A 24 4.56 -8.17 -3.29
N ALA A 25 3.81 -7.69 -4.28
CA ALA A 25 3.44 -6.28 -4.41
C ALA A 25 2.73 -5.76 -3.15
N TYR A 26 1.77 -6.52 -2.62
CA TYR A 26 1.09 -6.19 -1.37
C TYR A 26 2.06 -6.05 -0.19
N SER A 27 2.98 -7.02 -0.01
CA SER A 27 3.94 -6.97 1.09
C SER A 27 4.89 -5.77 1.00
N ILE A 28 5.34 -5.43 -0.22
CA ILE A 28 6.18 -4.25 -0.48
C ILE A 28 5.42 -2.98 -0.10
N ILE A 29 4.17 -2.84 -0.59
CA ILE A 29 3.36 -1.65 -0.32
C ILE A 29 3.05 -1.55 1.18
N GLN A 30 2.72 -2.65 1.84
CA GLN A 30 2.47 -2.67 3.29
C GLN A 30 3.72 -2.24 4.08
N SER A 31 4.91 -2.71 3.70
CA SER A 31 6.17 -2.30 4.32
C SER A 31 6.44 -0.80 4.15
N LEU A 32 6.18 -0.24 2.96
CA LEU A 32 6.34 1.19 2.68
C LEU A 32 5.36 2.05 3.49
N LEU A 33 4.10 1.62 3.59
CA LEU A 33 3.09 2.30 4.41
C LEU A 33 3.48 2.30 5.89
N GLU A 34 3.98 1.17 6.40
CA GLU A 34 4.44 1.07 7.79
C GLU A 34 5.66 1.96 8.04
N HIS A 35 6.65 1.95 7.15
CA HIS A 35 7.80 2.85 7.23
C HIS A 35 7.37 4.32 7.27
N THR A 36 6.38 4.70 6.45
CA THR A 36 5.86 6.06 6.41
C THR A 36 5.15 6.47 7.71
N ARG A 37 4.49 5.51 8.39
CA ARG A 37 3.92 5.71 9.72
C ARG A 37 5.00 6.01 10.75
N VAL A 38 6.08 5.22 10.78
CA VAL A 38 7.22 5.44 11.70
C VAL A 38 7.85 6.81 11.48
N VAL A 39 7.99 7.25 10.23
CA VAL A 39 8.47 8.61 9.92
C VAL A 39 7.51 9.68 10.44
N SER A 40 6.19 9.48 10.33
CA SER A 40 5.19 10.40 10.87
C SER A 40 5.27 10.52 12.40
N ASP A 41 5.48 9.40 13.09
CA ASP A 41 5.69 9.36 14.53
C ASP A 41 6.98 10.10 14.93
N LEU A 42 8.06 9.92 14.17
CA LEU A 42 9.31 10.67 14.37
C LEU A 42 9.09 12.18 14.20
N ILE A 43 8.32 12.61 13.19
CA ILE A 43 7.96 14.02 13.01
C ILE A 43 7.20 14.55 14.24
N ALA A 44 6.28 13.77 14.79
CA ALA A 44 5.55 14.16 16.00
C ALA A 44 6.47 14.32 17.22
N VAL A 45 7.48 13.46 17.36
CA VAL A 45 8.51 13.58 18.41
C VAL A 45 9.40 14.81 18.16
N MET A 46 9.83 15.04 16.93
CA MET A 46 10.61 16.24 16.58
C MET A 46 9.83 17.52 16.87
N ALA A 47 8.53 17.55 16.59
CA ALA A 47 7.67 18.70 16.91
C ALA A 47 7.72 19.02 18.41
N GLN A 48 7.63 18.01 19.29
CA GLN A 48 7.72 18.20 20.74
C GLN A 48 9.05 18.80 21.22
N ALA A 49 10.13 18.62 20.45
CA ALA A 49 11.45 19.16 20.76
C ALA A 49 11.63 20.62 20.28
N LEU A 50 10.74 21.13 19.43
CA LEU A 50 10.76 22.51 18.95
C LEU A 50 10.00 23.42 19.91
N ASP A 51 10.46 24.67 20.02
CA ASP A 51 9.73 25.72 20.74
C ASP A 51 8.46 26.14 19.98
N GLU A 52 7.53 26.77 20.70
CA GLU A 52 6.20 27.11 20.19
C GLU A 52 6.24 28.07 18.98
N ASP A 53 7.17 29.04 18.98
CA ASP A 53 7.29 30.00 17.89
C ASP A 53 7.81 29.33 16.62
N THR A 54 8.80 28.45 16.75
CA THR A 54 9.31 27.63 15.64
C THR A 54 8.25 26.68 15.10
N GLN A 55 7.47 26.02 15.96
CA GLN A 55 6.35 25.17 15.53
C GLN A 55 5.32 25.98 14.74
N ARG A 56 4.94 27.16 15.26
CA ARG A 56 3.95 28.05 14.62
C ARG A 56 4.44 28.49 13.24
N ALA A 57 5.70 28.92 13.12
CA ALA A 57 6.30 29.29 11.85
C ALA A 57 6.30 28.11 10.85
N LEU A 58 6.65 26.90 11.30
CA LEU A 58 6.62 25.68 10.49
C LEU A 58 5.23 25.40 9.91
N THR A 59 4.17 25.51 10.72
CA THR A 59 2.79 25.25 10.27
C THR A 59 2.26 26.24 9.24
N GLN A 60 2.91 27.39 9.08
CA GLN A 60 2.56 28.40 8.08
C GLN A 60 3.29 28.22 6.75
N THR A 61 4.24 27.27 6.69
CA THR A 61 5.00 27.02 5.46
C THR A 61 4.18 26.23 4.43
N PRO A 62 4.41 26.45 3.12
CA PRO A 62 3.78 25.64 2.07
C PRO A 62 4.19 24.15 2.17
N ILE A 63 5.36 23.86 2.75
CA ILE A 63 5.83 22.50 2.99
C ILE A 63 4.93 21.77 4.00
N TRP A 64 4.44 22.46 5.03
CA TRP A 64 3.50 21.89 5.99
C TRP A 64 2.17 21.51 5.33
N THR A 65 1.63 22.38 4.48
CA THR A 65 0.42 22.07 3.69
C THR A 65 0.63 20.85 2.81
N ALA A 66 1.75 20.80 2.07
CA ALA A 66 2.09 19.65 1.22
C ALA A 66 2.24 18.34 2.03
N TYR A 67 2.80 18.41 3.24
CA TYR A 67 2.88 17.27 4.16
C TYR A 67 1.49 16.78 4.60
N LEU A 68 0.59 17.70 4.99
CA LEU A 68 -0.77 17.35 5.41
C LEU A 68 -1.57 16.71 4.27
N ASP A 69 -1.42 17.21 3.05
CA ASP A 69 -2.10 16.64 1.88
C ASP A 69 -1.53 15.26 1.52
N SER A 70 -0.21 15.11 1.51
CA SER A 70 0.46 13.81 1.35
C SER A 70 -0.01 12.79 2.39
N ARG A 71 -0.18 13.21 3.65
CA ARG A 71 -0.68 12.36 4.73
C ARG A 71 -2.11 11.87 4.46
N ARG A 72 -3.00 12.73 3.94
CA ARG A 72 -4.37 12.34 3.57
C ARG A 72 -4.38 11.34 2.40
N ASP A 73 -3.49 11.53 1.44
CA ASP A 73 -3.37 10.61 0.30
C ASP A 73 -2.80 9.25 0.71
N LEU A 74 -1.89 9.22 1.69
CA LEU A 74 -1.39 7.98 2.29
C LEU A 74 -2.48 7.21 3.03
N ASP A 75 -3.31 7.89 3.81
CA ASP A 75 -4.44 7.26 4.50
C ASP A 75 -5.43 6.62 3.50
N ARG A 76 -5.70 7.32 2.38
CA ARG A 76 -6.51 6.77 1.29
C ARG A 76 -5.82 5.58 0.60
N THR A 77 -4.53 5.68 0.36
CA THR A 77 -3.73 4.61 -0.27
C THR A 77 -3.77 3.36 0.58
N ARG A 78 -3.65 3.49 1.90
CA ARG A 78 -3.78 2.37 2.84
C ARG A 78 -5.14 1.67 2.69
N ALA A 79 -6.25 2.41 2.71
CA ALA A 79 -7.58 1.83 2.53
C ALA A 79 -7.73 1.10 1.19
N ASN A 80 -7.15 1.65 0.12
CA ASN A 80 -7.16 1.01 -1.21
C ASN A 80 -6.34 -0.30 -1.21
N VAL A 81 -5.20 -0.33 -0.53
CA VAL A 81 -4.34 -1.51 -0.43
C VAL A 81 -4.99 -2.60 0.40
N GLU A 82 -5.65 -2.26 1.51
CA GLU A 82 -6.45 -3.20 2.31
C GLU A 82 -7.60 -3.80 1.49
N LYS A 83 -8.30 -2.97 0.70
CA LYS A 83 -9.33 -3.44 -0.23
C LYS A 83 -8.77 -4.36 -1.32
N PHE A 84 -7.65 -3.98 -1.93
CA PHE A 84 -6.96 -4.80 -2.94
C PHE A 84 -6.58 -6.18 -2.37
N ALA A 85 -6.00 -6.21 -1.17
CA ALA A 85 -5.64 -7.45 -0.50
C ALA A 85 -6.84 -8.35 -0.22
N SER A 86 -7.97 -7.76 0.21
CA SER A 86 -9.21 -8.51 0.42
C SER A 86 -9.73 -9.15 -0.87
N VAL A 87 -9.69 -8.43 -1.99
CA VAL A 87 -10.14 -8.94 -3.30
C VAL A 87 -9.21 -10.06 -3.78
N MET A 88 -7.89 -9.87 -3.67
CA MET A 88 -6.92 -10.89 -4.05
C MET A 88 -7.07 -12.17 -3.23
N LYS A 89 -7.36 -12.05 -1.93
CA LYS A 89 -7.60 -13.21 -1.07
C LYS A 89 -8.85 -13.99 -1.50
N GLN A 90 -9.93 -13.30 -1.85
CA GLN A 90 -11.16 -13.94 -2.35
C GLN A 90 -10.92 -14.69 -3.66
N LEU A 91 -10.14 -14.11 -4.57
CA LEU A 91 -9.83 -14.71 -5.86
C LEU A 91 -8.89 -15.94 -5.76
N GLY A 92 -8.03 -16.00 -4.74
CA GLY A 92 -7.16 -17.16 -4.49
C GLY A 92 -7.79 -18.27 -3.65
N GLU A 93 -8.99 -18.05 -3.10
CA GLU A 93 -9.80 -19.06 -2.38
C GLU A 93 -10.87 -19.72 -3.29
N GLU A 94 -11.10 -19.20 -4.50
CA GLU A 94 -11.89 -19.81 -5.59
C GLU A 94 -11.04 -20.69 -6.51
#